data_AF-A0A183A8L6-F1
#
_entry.id   AF-A0A183A8L6-F1
#
_cell.length_a   1.000
_cell.length_b   1.000
_cell.length_c   1.000
_cell.angle_alpha   90.00
_cell.angle_beta   90.00
_cell.angle_gamma   90.00
#
_symmetry.space_group_name_H-M   'P 1'
#
loop_
_entity.id
_entity.type
_entity.pdbx_description
1 polymer ?
#
loop_
_entity_poly.entity_id
_entity_poly.type
_entity_poly.pdbx_seq_one_letter_code
_entity_poly.pdbx_strand_id
1 'polypeptide(L)'
;MERVLPTTEELKSWEHLRSVKFSHAFDMRVELLIGSDVPAAHWVLEQRLGKIDEPYAVKTALGWSLMGPTSRSSTKWCYASTVNDLERQIQRLYDSEFKEPKERRAKEMSLDDKTALSVFKRSLKFDGTRFEVALPWKR
;
A
#
# COMPACT_ATOMS: atom_id res chain seq x y z
N MET A 1 14.10 13.08 2.37
CA MET A 1 14.74 11.76 2.23
C MET A 1 15.51 11.76 0.93
N GLU A 2 16.79 11.42 0.99
CA GLU A 2 17.71 11.41 -0.16
C GLU A 2 17.37 10.28 -1.13
N ARG A 3 17.57 10.52 -2.43
CA ARG A 3 17.23 9.60 -3.54
C ARG A 3 18.23 8.45 -3.58
N VAL A 4 17.73 7.21 -3.47
CA VAL A 4 18.57 5.99 -3.39
C VAL A 4 18.50 5.11 -4.65
N LEU A 5 17.61 5.43 -5.60
CA LEU A 5 17.46 4.66 -6.84
C LEU A 5 18.51 5.06 -7.89
N PRO A 6 19.11 4.09 -8.60
CA PRO A 6 20.02 4.37 -9.69
C PRO A 6 19.26 5.00 -10.87
N THR A 7 19.96 5.83 -11.65
CA THR A 7 19.36 6.44 -12.85
C THR A 7 19.34 5.45 -14.01
N THR A 8 18.55 5.76 -15.05
CA THR A 8 18.49 4.97 -16.28
C THR A 8 19.86 4.86 -16.97
N GLU A 9 20.69 5.89 -16.86
CA GLU A 9 22.05 5.94 -17.38
C GLU A 9 22.99 5.00 -16.61
N GLU A 10 22.89 4.99 -15.28
CA GLU A 10 23.65 4.05 -14.43
C GLU A 10 23.27 2.60 -14.77
N LEU A 11 21.98 2.31 -14.99
CA LEU A 11 21.52 0.98 -15.39
C LEU A 11 22.09 0.50 -16.73
N LYS A 12 22.28 1.42 -17.68
CA LYS A 12 22.90 1.11 -18.99
C LYS A 12 24.40 0.83 -18.90
N SER A 13 25.06 1.32 -17.85
CA SER A 13 26.49 1.08 -17.62
C SER A 13 26.78 -0.39 -17.30
N TRP A 14 25.84 -1.08 -16.64
CA TRP A 14 25.93 -2.50 -16.33
C TRP A 14 25.44 -3.37 -17.50
N GLU A 15 26.36 -4.10 -18.13
CA GLU A 15 26.10 -4.87 -19.34
C GLU A 15 25.00 -5.93 -19.14
N HIS A 16 25.01 -6.65 -18.02
CA HIS A 16 24.04 -7.69 -17.67
C HIS A 16 22.63 -7.16 -17.42
N LEU A 17 22.47 -5.85 -17.23
CA LEU A 17 21.17 -5.20 -16.98
C LEU A 17 20.59 -4.51 -18.21
N ARG A 18 21.34 -4.40 -19.32
CA ARG A 18 20.87 -3.73 -20.56
C ARG A 18 19.62 -4.35 -21.17
N SER A 19 19.46 -5.66 -21.03
CA SER A 19 18.29 -6.39 -21.53
C SER A 19 17.10 -6.36 -20.56
N VAL A 20 17.31 -5.88 -19.33
CA VAL A 20 16.26 -5.80 -18.31
C VAL A 20 15.47 -4.53 -18.52
N LYS A 21 14.19 -4.70 -18.85
CA LYS A 21 13.24 -3.59 -18.90
C LYS A 21 12.69 -3.37 -17.50
N PHE A 22 13.41 -2.57 -16.74
CA PHE A 22 12.82 -1.91 -15.59
C PHE A 22 11.82 -0.88 -16.11
N SER A 23 10.64 -0.90 -15.55
CA SER A 23 9.66 0.14 -15.78
C SER A 23 10.10 1.46 -15.16
N HIS A 24 9.48 2.57 -15.56
CA HIS A 24 9.85 3.96 -15.21
C HIS A 24 9.77 4.30 -13.70
N ALA A 25 9.78 3.30 -12.81
CA ALA A 25 9.68 3.40 -11.37
C ALA A 25 10.88 4.10 -10.69
N PHE A 26 11.98 4.39 -11.40
CA PHE A 26 13.15 5.04 -10.79
C PHE A 26 13.00 6.55 -10.54
N ASP A 27 11.93 7.15 -11.06
CA ASP A 27 11.49 8.52 -10.72
C ASP A 27 10.26 8.52 -9.80
N MET A 28 9.77 7.36 -9.38
CA MET A 28 8.59 7.25 -8.53
C MET A 28 8.96 7.12 -7.06
N ARG A 29 8.24 7.82 -6.20
CA ARG A 29 8.27 7.57 -4.75
C ARG A 29 7.63 6.20 -4.51
N VAL A 30 8.22 5.38 -3.63
CA VAL A 30 7.55 4.15 -3.18
C VAL A 30 6.31 4.56 -2.38
N GLU A 31 5.13 4.27 -2.92
CA GLU A 31 3.85 4.62 -2.30
C GLU A 31 3.19 3.45 -1.57
N LEU A 32 3.49 2.21 -1.98
CA LEU A 32 2.87 1.02 -1.39
C LEU A 32 3.79 -0.21 -1.48
N LEU A 33 3.96 -0.89 -0.35
CA LEU A 33 4.66 -2.18 -0.25
C LEU A 33 3.63 -3.31 -0.34
N ILE A 34 3.81 -4.26 -1.26
CA ILE A 34 2.83 -5.30 -1.56
C ILE A 34 3.51 -6.67 -1.58
N GLY A 35 2.77 -7.70 -1.16
CA GLY A 35 3.20 -9.09 -1.27
C GLY A 35 4.00 -9.61 -0.10
N SER A 36 4.05 -8.92 1.04
CA SER A 36 4.75 -9.41 2.24
C SER A 36 4.14 -10.71 2.80
N ASP A 37 2.87 -10.95 2.56
CA ASP A 37 2.08 -12.10 3.01
C ASP A 37 1.97 -13.23 1.95
N VAL A 38 2.54 -13.03 0.75
CA VAL A 38 2.54 -14.01 -0.34
C VAL A 38 3.98 -14.42 -0.69
N PRO A 39 4.60 -15.37 0.05
CA PRO A 39 5.97 -15.81 -0.22
C PRO A 39 6.20 -16.30 -1.65
N ALA A 40 5.21 -16.96 -2.25
CA ALA A 40 5.29 -17.47 -3.62
C ALA A 40 5.46 -16.35 -4.66
N ALA A 41 4.99 -15.14 -4.38
CA ALA A 41 5.18 -13.99 -5.28
C ALA A 41 6.64 -13.56 -5.36
N HIS A 42 7.47 -13.92 -4.38
CA HIS A 42 8.90 -13.62 -4.31
C HIS A 42 9.79 -14.74 -4.86
N TRP A 43 9.21 -15.83 -5.36
CA TRP A 43 10.00 -16.87 -6.01
C TRP A 43 10.72 -16.32 -7.22
N VAL A 44 12.00 -16.68 -7.32
CA VAL A 44 12.87 -16.22 -8.39
C VAL A 44 12.58 -17.03 -9.65
N LEU A 45 12.07 -16.35 -10.67
CA LEU A 45 11.83 -16.91 -12.00
C LEU A 45 13.08 -16.78 -12.88
N GLU A 46 13.85 -15.71 -12.73
CA GLU A 46 15.01 -15.40 -13.56
C GLU A 46 15.99 -14.51 -12.80
N GLN A 47 17.29 -14.63 -13.07
CA GLN A 47 18.32 -13.74 -12.52
C GLN A 47 19.26 -13.22 -13.61
N ARG A 48 19.73 -11.99 -13.43
CA ARG A 48 20.79 -11.35 -14.22
C ARG A 48 21.90 -10.95 -13.28
N LEU A 49 22.96 -11.74 -13.28
CA LEU A 49 24.11 -11.57 -12.41
C LEU A 49 25.16 -10.69 -13.10
N GLY A 50 25.74 -9.77 -12.33
CA GLY A 50 26.91 -9.01 -12.72
C GLY A 50 28.18 -9.62 -12.14
N LYS A 51 29.23 -8.80 -12.06
CA LYS A 51 30.43 -9.14 -11.31
C LYS A 51 30.18 -9.07 -9.80
N ILE A 52 31.18 -9.52 -9.05
CA ILE A 52 31.24 -9.29 -7.60
C ILE A 52 31.14 -7.77 -7.35
N ASP A 53 30.35 -7.38 -6.35
CA ASP A 53 30.04 -6.00 -5.97
C ASP A 53 29.29 -5.15 -7.01
N GLU A 54 28.76 -5.76 -8.09
CA GLU A 54 27.80 -5.12 -8.98
C GLU A 54 26.36 -5.46 -8.56
N PRO A 55 25.38 -4.57 -8.80
CA PRO A 55 23.99 -4.90 -8.56
C PRO A 55 23.51 -5.96 -9.57
N TYR A 56 22.56 -6.79 -9.17
CA TYR A 56 21.97 -7.85 -10.00
C TYR A 56 20.45 -7.69 -10.07
N ALA A 57 19.82 -8.25 -11.10
CA ALA A 57 18.36 -8.20 -11.23
C ALA A 57 17.73 -9.56 -11.01
N VAL A 58 16.57 -9.54 -10.36
CA VAL A 58 15.75 -10.72 -10.07
C VAL A 58 14.38 -10.51 -10.68
N LYS A 59 13.90 -11.48 -11.45
CA LYS A 59 12.53 -11.53 -11.94
C LYS A 59 11.71 -12.42 -11.03
N THR A 60 10.58 -11.89 -10.58
CA THR A 60 9.58 -12.61 -9.80
C THR A 60 8.22 -12.51 -10.50
N ALA A 61 7.17 -13.07 -9.88
CA ALA A 61 5.80 -12.92 -10.38
C ALA A 61 5.36 -11.45 -10.45
N LEU A 62 5.96 -10.58 -9.63
CA LEU A 62 5.69 -9.15 -9.59
C LEU A 62 6.57 -8.35 -10.58
N GLY A 63 7.46 -8.99 -11.34
CA GLY A 63 8.34 -8.33 -12.31
C GLY A 63 9.80 -8.27 -11.87
N TRP A 64 10.56 -7.38 -12.51
CA TRP A 64 12.01 -7.22 -12.28
C TRP A 64 12.29 -6.32 -11.08
N SER A 65 13.22 -6.73 -10.23
CA SER A 65 13.74 -5.94 -9.11
C SER A 65 15.26 -5.89 -9.16
N LEU A 66 15.84 -4.77 -8.72
CA LEU A 66 17.29 -4.56 -8.66
C LEU A 66 17.79 -4.74 -7.23
N MET A 67 18.81 -5.57 -7.08
CA MET A 67 19.37 -5.99 -5.80
C MET A 67 20.87 -5.70 -5.76
N GLY A 68 21.42 -5.46 -4.56
CA GLY A 68 22.86 -5.24 -4.38
C GLY A 68 23.27 -3.76 -4.32
N PRO A 69 24.57 -3.51 -4.13
CA PRO A 69 25.09 -2.17 -3.93
C PRO A 69 24.94 -1.34 -5.21
N THR A 70 24.50 -0.09 -5.05
CA THR A 70 24.55 0.92 -6.11
C THR A 70 25.61 1.95 -5.76
N SER A 71 26.09 2.69 -6.76
CA SER A 71 27.01 3.83 -6.62
C SER A 71 26.58 4.85 -5.54
N ARG A 72 25.29 4.84 -5.15
CA ARG A 72 24.68 5.84 -4.26
C ARG A 72 24.25 5.31 -2.90
N SER A 73 24.35 4.00 -2.60
CA SER A 73 24.07 3.50 -1.25
C SER A 73 24.52 2.06 -1.02
N SER A 74 25.15 1.85 0.12
CA SER A 74 25.76 0.59 0.55
C SER A 74 24.82 -0.46 1.09
N THR A 75 23.50 -0.27 1.25
CA THR A 75 22.64 -1.34 1.84
C THR A 75 21.13 -1.14 1.75
N LYS A 76 20.57 -0.69 0.62
CA LYS A 76 19.10 -0.61 0.47
C LYS A 76 18.60 -1.44 -0.69
N TRP A 77 17.84 -2.47 -0.36
CA TRP A 77 17.11 -3.31 -1.30
C TRP A 77 15.96 -2.47 -1.87
N CYS A 78 16.00 -2.19 -3.17
CA CYS A 78 14.97 -1.39 -3.83
C CYS A 78 14.06 -2.31 -4.65
N TYR A 79 12.87 -2.56 -4.12
CA TYR A 79 11.83 -3.28 -4.84
C TYR A 79 11.06 -2.30 -5.71
N ALA A 80 11.25 -2.36 -7.03
CA ALA A 80 10.58 -1.51 -7.99
C ALA A 80 9.81 -2.40 -8.97
N SER A 81 8.56 -2.72 -8.62
CA SER A 81 7.62 -3.38 -9.52
C SER A 81 6.68 -2.33 -10.08
N THR A 82 6.47 -2.34 -11.40
CA THR A 82 5.27 -1.71 -11.96
C THR A 82 4.24 -2.76 -12.25
N VAL A 83 3.15 -2.67 -11.50
CA VAL A 83 1.89 -3.25 -11.94
C VAL A 83 1.04 -2.07 -12.39
N ASN A 84 0.99 -1.85 -13.70
CA ASN A 84 0.01 -0.93 -14.26
C ASN A 84 -1.39 -1.38 -13.80
N ASP A 85 -2.25 -0.44 -13.40
CA ASP A 85 -3.62 -0.67 -12.87
C ASP A 85 -3.73 -1.12 -11.40
N LEU A 86 -2.64 -1.35 -10.67
CA LEU A 86 -2.73 -1.78 -9.26
C LEU A 86 -3.30 -0.71 -8.33
N GLU A 87 -2.85 0.53 -8.47
CA GLU A 87 -3.41 1.67 -7.74
C GLU A 87 -4.93 1.75 -7.92
N ARG A 88 -5.40 1.59 -9.17
CA ARG A 88 -6.82 1.61 -9.51
C ARG A 88 -7.56 0.34 -9.03
N GLN A 89 -6.91 -0.81 -8.95
CA GLN A 89 -7.49 -2.03 -8.38
C GLN A 89 -7.65 -1.92 -6.86
N ILE A 90 -6.65 -1.36 -6.17
CA ILE A 90 -6.69 -1.12 -4.73
C ILE A 90 -7.71 -0.05 -4.38
N GLN A 91 -7.75 1.05 -5.14
CA GLN A 91 -8.78 2.06 -4.99
C GLN A 91 -10.18 1.44 -5.14
N ARG A 92 -10.39 0.60 -6.17
CA ARG A 92 -11.66 -0.12 -6.36
C ARG A 92 -11.99 -1.07 -5.21
N LEU A 93 -10.99 -1.76 -4.66
CA LEU A 93 -11.16 -2.66 -3.52
C LEU A 93 -11.66 -1.86 -2.30
N TYR A 94 -10.94 -0.80 -1.91
CA TYR A 94 -11.34 0.05 -0.79
C TYR A 94 -12.70 0.72 -1.03
N ASP A 95 -12.94 1.26 -2.23
CA ASP A 95 -14.23 1.83 -2.59
C ASP A 95 -15.38 0.82 -2.46
N SER A 96 -15.10 -0.48 -2.64
CA SER A 96 -16.11 -1.54 -2.52
C SER A 96 -16.31 -1.99 -1.07
N GLU A 97 -15.24 -2.09 -0.26
CA GLU A 97 -15.34 -2.47 1.16
C GLU A 97 -16.07 -1.42 2.00
N PHE A 98 -15.92 -0.14 1.67
CA PHE A 98 -16.55 0.97 2.40
C PHE A 98 -17.87 1.46 1.78
N LYS A 99 -18.33 0.86 0.67
CA LYS A 99 -19.67 1.15 0.13
C LYS A 99 -20.71 0.46 0.99
N GLU A 100 -21.41 1.23 1.82
CA GLU A 100 -22.65 0.77 2.43
C GLU A 100 -23.64 0.37 1.31
N PRO A 101 -24.18 -0.87 1.32
CA PRO A 101 -25.17 -1.28 0.35
C PRO A 101 -26.37 -0.34 0.42
N LYS A 102 -26.75 0.29 -0.70
CA LYS A 102 -27.93 1.18 -0.78
C LYS A 102 -29.23 0.48 -0.35
N GLU A 103 -29.26 -0.85 -0.36
CA GLU A 103 -30.38 -1.70 0.05
C GLU A 103 -30.48 -1.89 1.57
N ARG A 104 -29.40 -1.65 2.34
CA ARG A 104 -29.46 -1.54 3.81
C ARG A 104 -30.04 -0.20 4.28
N ARG A 105 -30.82 0.48 3.44
CA ARG A 105 -31.51 1.73 3.81
C ARG A 105 -32.60 1.50 4.86
N ALA A 106 -33.08 0.28 5.01
CA ALA A 106 -33.60 -0.17 6.28
C ALA A 106 -32.40 -0.48 7.17
N LYS A 107 -31.77 0.57 7.73
CA LYS A 107 -30.78 0.40 8.80
C LYS A 107 -31.55 -0.16 9.99
N GLU A 108 -31.69 -1.49 10.04
CA GLU A 108 -32.20 -2.16 11.23
C GLU A 108 -31.20 -1.85 12.33
N MET A 109 -31.57 -0.89 13.17
CA MET A 109 -30.76 -0.49 14.30
C MET A 109 -30.50 -1.73 15.16
N SER A 110 -29.24 -1.97 15.51
CA SER A 110 -28.92 -3.02 16.48
C SER A 110 -29.64 -2.75 17.81
N LEU A 111 -29.78 -3.77 18.65
CA LEU A 111 -30.38 -3.58 19.98
C LEU A 111 -29.60 -2.54 20.80
N ASP A 112 -28.28 -2.52 20.64
CA ASP A 112 -27.40 -1.53 21.26
C ASP A 112 -27.64 -0.14 20.68
N ASP A 113 -27.80 0.01 19.36
CA ASP A 113 -28.13 1.29 18.74
C ASP A 113 -29.48 1.82 19.20
N LYS A 114 -30.49 0.94 19.30
CA LYS A 114 -31.83 1.31 19.80
C LYS A 114 -31.74 1.79 21.24
N THR A 115 -30.99 1.07 22.07
CA THR A 115 -30.75 1.42 23.47
C THR A 115 -30.02 2.76 23.57
N ALA A 116 -28.94 2.93 22.81
CA ALA A 116 -28.16 4.15 22.78
C ALA A 116 -29.00 5.36 22.34
N LEU A 117 -29.81 5.19 21.29
CA LEU A 117 -30.69 6.24 20.79
C LEU A 117 -31.78 6.60 21.80
N SER A 118 -32.30 5.61 22.54
CA SER A 118 -33.28 5.84 23.60
C SER A 118 -32.70 6.65 24.76
N VAL A 119 -31.47 6.33 25.18
CA VAL A 119 -30.74 7.07 26.23
C VAL A 119 -30.44 8.48 25.75
N PHE A 120 -29.97 8.63 24.52
CA PHE A 120 -29.71 9.92 23.89
C PHE A 120 -30.97 10.80 23.90
N LYS A 121 -32.07 10.32 23.32
CA LYS A 121 -33.33 11.08 23.21
C LYS A 121 -33.90 11.46 24.58
N ARG A 122 -33.81 10.57 25.56
CA ARG A 122 -34.37 10.80 26.90
C ARG A 122 -33.55 11.78 27.73
N SER A 123 -32.23 11.80 27.55
CA SER A 123 -31.31 12.57 28.39
C SER A 123 -30.81 13.86 27.76
N LEU A 124 -31.08 14.09 26.48
CA LEU A 124 -30.71 15.31 25.78
C LEU A 124 -31.40 16.50 26.44
N LYS A 125 -30.59 17.39 27.01
CA LYS A 125 -31.02 18.64 27.64
C LYS A 125 -30.15 19.77 27.13
N PHE A 126 -30.74 20.96 27.06
CA PHE A 126 -30.03 22.19 26.76
C PHE A 126 -30.16 23.12 27.96
N ASP A 127 -29.03 23.52 28.54
CA ASP A 127 -28.98 24.35 29.76
C ASP A 127 -28.91 25.87 29.46
N GLY A 128 -29.08 26.25 28.18
CA GLY A 128 -28.93 27.63 27.71
C GLY A 128 -27.53 27.95 27.17
N THR A 129 -26.52 27.13 27.46
CA THR A 129 -25.13 27.34 27.00
C THR A 129 -24.58 26.13 26.25
N ARG A 130 -24.95 24.90 26.66
CA ARG A 130 -24.46 23.65 26.10
C ARG A 130 -25.54 22.58 26.07
N PHE A 131 -25.32 21.58 25.21
CA PHE A 131 -26.09 20.35 25.22
C PHE A 131 -25.45 19.34 26.17
N GLU A 132 -26.26 18.80 27.06
CA GLU A 132 -25.91 17.69 27.94
C GLU A 132 -26.67 16.45 27.51
N VAL A 133 -25.98 15.31 27.49
CA VAL A 133 -26.57 14.01 27.19
C VAL A 133 -25.89 12.94 28.02
N ALA A 134 -26.66 11.96 28.49
CA ALA A 134 -26.11 10.81 29.21
C ALA A 134 -25.35 9.91 28.23
N LEU A 135 -24.20 9.39 28.69
CA LEU A 135 -23.40 8.47 27.89
C LEU A 135 -24.17 7.17 27.64
N PRO A 136 -24.46 6.81 26.38
CA PRO A 136 -25.29 5.64 26.08
C PRO A 136 -24.61 4.30 26.37
N TRP A 137 -23.28 4.31 26.54
CA TRP A 137 -22.43 3.13 26.65
C TRP A 137 -21.80 2.96 28.04
N LYS A 138 -22.18 3.79 29.01
CA LYS A 138 -21.67 3.71 30.37
C LYS A 138 -22.45 2.62 31.11
N ARG A 139 -21.79 1.49 31.36
CA ARG A 139 -22.29 0.43 32.27
C ARG A 139 -22.24 0.91 33.71
#